data_AF-A0A5E8H9D5-F1
#
_entry.id   AF-A0A5E8H9D5-F1
#
_cell.length_a   1.000
_cell.length_b   1.000
_cell.length_c   1.000
_cell.angle_alpha   90.00
_cell.angle_beta   90.00
_cell.angle_gamma   90.00
#
_symmetry.space_group_name_H-M   'P 1'
#
loop_
_entity.id
_entity.type
_entity.pdbx_description
1 polymer ?
#
loop_
_entity_poly.entity_id
_entity_poly.type
_entity_poly.pdbx_seq_one_letter_code
_entity_poly.pdbx_strand_id
1 'polypeptide(L)' 'MNLHYFKNQRELTDALRIFQKEYNDERLHSSLNYLTPSEFKRSYG' A
#
# COMPACT_ATOMS: atom_id res chain seq x y z
N MET A 1 4.19 10.03 -12.01
CA MET A 1 5.07 9.05 -11.33
C MET A 1 6.43 9.14 -12.02
N ASN A 2 7.46 9.63 -11.31
CA ASN A 2 8.78 9.90 -11.91
C ASN A 2 9.57 8.59 -12.08
N LEU A 3 9.74 8.14 -13.33
CA LEU A 3 10.53 6.96 -13.72
C LEU A 3 12.04 7.11 -13.43
N HIS A 4 12.50 8.27 -12.95
CA HIS A 4 13.92 8.54 -12.65
C HIS A 4 14.42 7.94 -11.32
N TYR A 5 13.54 7.43 -10.45
CA TYR A 5 13.92 6.89 -9.14
C TYR A 5 14.27 5.40 -9.15
N PHE A 6 13.86 4.64 -10.17
CA PHE A 6 14.05 3.19 -10.24
C PHE A 6 14.89 2.83 -11.46
N LYS A 7 15.94 2.01 -11.27
CA LYS A 7 16.90 1.71 -12.33
C LYS A 7 16.35 0.72 -13.36
N ASN A 8 15.30 -0.01 -13.02
CA ASN A 8 14.64 -0.98 -13.89
C ASN A 8 13.21 -1.28 -13.42
N GLN A 9 12.42 -1.93 -14.29
CA GLN A 9 11.02 -2.29 -14.02
C GLN A 9 10.85 -3.25 -12.84
N ARG A 10 11.86 -4.08 -12.55
CA ARG A 10 11.82 -5.02 -11.43
C ARG A 10 11.86 -4.29 -10.09
N GLU A 11 12.78 -3.35 -9.92
CA GLU A 11 12.85 -2.50 -8.72
C GLU A 11 11.55 -1.73 -8.50
N LEU A 12 10.96 -1.19 -9.57
CA LEU A 12 9.66 -0.53 -9.50
C LEU A 12 8.55 -1.47 -9.02
N THR A 13 8.52 -2.69 -9.54
CA THR A 13 7.52 -3.70 -9.19
C THR A 13 7.66 -4.14 -7.74
N ASP A 14 8.90 -4.36 -7.29
CA ASP A 14 9.19 -4.73 -5.90
C ASP A 14 8.82 -3.59 -4.94
N ALA A 15 9.17 -2.35 -5.27
CA ALA A 15 8.80 -1.18 -4.47
C ALA A 15 7.28 -1.00 -4.38
N LEU A 16 6.56 -1.18 -5.50
CA LEU A 16 5.10 -1.13 -5.53
C LEU A 16 4.48 -2.24 -4.68
N ARG A 17 5.02 -3.45 -4.74
CA ARG A 17 4.53 -4.59 -3.95
C ARG A 17 4.70 -4.34 -2.45
N ILE A 18 5.85 -3.80 -2.04
CA ILE A 18 6.11 -3.43 -0.65
C ILE A 18 5.14 -2.33 -0.21
N PHE A 19 5.02 -1.27 -1.02
CA PHE A 19 4.11 -0.16 -0.73
C PHE A 19 2.65 -0.63 -0.61
N GLN A 20 2.18 -1.49 -1.50
CA GLN A 20 0.81 -2.03 -1.46
C GLN A 20 0.57 -2.84 -0.20
N LYS A 21 1.52 -3.68 0.22
CA LYS A 21 1.41 -4.47 1.45
C LYS A 21 1.34 -3.56 2.67
N GLU A 22 2.28 -2.61 2.78
CA GLU A 22 2.31 -1.68 3.90
C GLU A 22 1.00 -0.87 3.96
N TYR A 23 0.58 -0.29 2.85
CA TYR A 23 -0.60 0.57 2.80
C TYR A 23 -1.90 -0.17 3.12
N ASN A 24 -2.09 -1.37 2.54
CA ASN A 24 -3.35 -2.10 2.61
C ASN A 24 -3.49 -2.98 3.86
N ASP A 25 -2.37 -3.50 4.38
CA ASP A 25 -2.40 -4.55 5.40
C ASP A 25 -1.68 -4.20 6.70
N GLU A 26 -0.85 -3.15 6.74
CA GLU A 26 -0.04 -2.83 7.93
C GLU A 26 -0.30 -1.41 8.47
N ARG A 27 -0.54 -0.44 7.59
CA ARG A 27 -0.73 0.96 7.95
C ARG A 27 -2.18 1.23 8.35
N LEU A 28 -2.35 1.76 9.56
CA LEU A 28 -3.63 2.28 10.03
C LEU A 28 -3.90 3.66 9.44
N HIS A 29 -5.16 3.91 9.07
CA HIS A 29 -5.58 5.19 8.52
C HIS A 29 -6.66 5.80 9.40
N SER A 30 -6.47 7.05 9.82
CA SER A 30 -7.43 7.77 10.66
C SER A 30 -8.81 7.92 9.99
N SER A 31 -8.84 8.06 8.66
CA SER A 31 -10.06 8.10 7.86
C SER A 31 -10.83 6.77 7.84
N LEU A 32 -10.19 5.66 8.21
CA LEU A 32 -10.78 4.32 8.29
C LEU A 32 -11.01 3.91 9.75
N ASN A 33 -11.19 4.87 10.67
CA ASN A 33 -11.29 4.62 12.11
C ASN A 33 -10.08 3.89 12.70
N TYR A 34 -8.87 4.24 12.23
CA TYR A 34 -7.62 3.56 12.62
C TYR A 34 -7.61 2.07 12.29
N LEU A 35 -8.24 1.68 11.19
CA LEU A 35 -8.12 0.35 10.58
C LEU A 35 -7.21 0.40 9.35
N THR A 36 -6.66 -0.76 8.99
CA THR A 36 -6.08 -0.97 7.66
C THR A 36 -7.18 -1.02 6.59
N PRO A 37 -6.89 -0.72 5.31
CA PRO A 37 -7.86 -0.88 4.23
C PRO A 37 -8.44 -2.28 4.14
N SER A 38 -7.62 -3.31 4.36
CA SER A 38 -8.07 -4.71 4.39
C SER A 38 -9.01 -5.01 5.56
N GLU A 39 -8.74 -4.49 6.76
CA GLU A 39 -9.64 -4.63 7.91
C GLU A 39 -10.95 -3.87 7.71
N PHE A 40 -10.87 -2.64 7.20
CA PHE A 40 -12.05 -1.84 6.89
C PHE A 40 -12.95 -2.57 5.88
N LYS A 41 -12.37 -3.10 4.79
CA LYS A 41 -13.11 -3.89 3.80
C LYS A 41 -13.73 -5.14 4.41
N ARG A 42 -13.06 -5.85 5.33
CA ARG A 42 -13.65 -7.01 6.03
C ARG A 42 -14.79 -6.62 6.96
N SER A 43 -14.75 -5.42 7.54
CA SER A 43 -15.73 -4.96 8.53
C SER A 43 -16.96 -4.30 7.90
N TYR A 44 -16.82 -3.72 6.71
CA TYR A 44 -17.83 -2.86 6.08
C TYR A 44 -18.09 -3.13 4.59
N GLY A 45 -17.36 -4.05 3.96
CA GLY A 45 -17.41 -4.33 2.52
C GLY A 45 -18.13 -5.62 2.14
#